data_AF-A0A420IR16-F1
#
_entry.id   AF-A0A420IR16-F1
#
_cell.length_a   1.000
_cell.length_b   1.000
_cell.length_c   1.000
_cell.angle_alpha   90.00
_cell.angle_beta   90.00
_cell.angle_gamma   90.00
#
_symmetry.space_group_name_H-M   'P 1'
#
loop_
_entity.id
_entity.type
_entity.pdbx_description
1 polymer ?
#
loop_
_entity_poly.entity_id
_entity_poly.type
_entity_poly.pdbx_seq_one_letter_code
_entity_poly.pdbx_strand_id
1 'polypeptide(L)'
;MSLAFPKLLSEIVDSVDQEKWGKKVKISDPNDLKERVINGYILHNKLWYEKGDYQNHYLWEYFREDFANWTTEIFDIGDTKIRRDFRNFLVQRGVYIPRKGGEIAEKLSHLVQDDNYHELTNKEVADFMNSSKIFILDLILTQKQSHHLPTKHISRFT
;
A
#
# COMPACT_ATOMS: atom_id res chain seq x y z
N MET A 1 0.62 9.84 18.31
CA MET A 1 0.27 11.14 17.67
C MET A 1 -0.54 10.83 16.43
N SER A 2 -1.66 11.51 16.14
CA SER A 2 -2.42 11.33 14.88
C SER A 2 -1.80 12.16 13.76
N LEU A 3 -1.70 11.65 12.54
CA LEU A 3 -1.28 12.47 11.40
C LEU A 3 -2.36 13.50 11.08
N ALA A 4 -1.96 14.75 10.88
CA ALA A 4 -2.86 15.77 10.34
C ALA A 4 -3.35 15.31 8.97
N PHE A 5 -4.61 15.64 8.63
CA PHE A 5 -5.14 15.37 7.29
C PHE A 5 -4.26 16.11 6.27
N PRO A 6 -3.56 15.40 5.35
CA PRO A 6 -2.60 16.05 4.47
C PRO A 6 -3.32 16.96 3.48
N LYS A 7 -2.84 18.21 3.36
CA LYS A 7 -3.33 19.16 2.36
C LYS A 7 -3.18 18.64 0.91
N LEU A 8 -2.24 17.71 0.68
CA LEU A 8 -2.01 17.03 -0.59
C LEU A 8 -3.15 16.06 -0.99
N LEU A 9 -4.03 15.69 -0.05
CA LEU A 9 -5.22 14.88 -0.35
C LEU A 9 -6.42 15.73 -0.82
N SER A 10 -6.20 16.97 -1.27
CA SER A 10 -7.28 17.85 -1.73
C SER A 10 -8.12 17.24 -2.85
N GLU A 11 -7.55 16.36 -3.68
CA GLU A 11 -8.26 15.67 -4.76
C GLU A 11 -9.16 14.53 -4.26
N ILE A 12 -8.93 14.02 -3.06
CA ILE A 12 -9.70 12.92 -2.45
C ILE A 12 -10.41 13.34 -1.17
N VAL A 13 -10.41 14.63 -0.84
CA VAL A 13 -11.02 15.18 0.38
C VAL A 13 -12.52 14.89 0.45
N ASP A 14 -13.18 14.88 -0.70
CA ASP A 14 -14.61 14.57 -0.82
C ASP A 14 -14.90 13.07 -0.58
N SER A 15 -13.88 12.22 -0.72
CA SER A 15 -13.96 10.79 -0.48
C SER A 15 -13.67 10.40 0.98
N VAL A 16 -13.37 11.37 1.86
CA VAL A 16 -12.95 11.11 3.25
C VAL A 16 -13.82 11.87 4.26
N ASP A 17 -14.14 11.22 5.37
CA ASP A 17 -14.73 11.87 6.55
C ASP A 17 -13.61 12.49 7.40
N GLN A 18 -13.52 13.83 7.38
CA GLN A 18 -12.44 14.55 8.07
C GLN A 18 -12.56 14.50 9.58
N GLU A 19 -13.79 14.41 10.12
CA GLU A 19 -14.01 14.35 11.57
C GLU A 19 -13.58 12.99 12.14
N LYS A 20 -13.64 11.94 11.32
CA LYS A 20 -13.22 10.58 11.67
C LYS A 20 -11.78 10.25 11.28
N TRP A 21 -11.06 11.18 10.63
CA TRP A 21 -9.67 10.97 10.23
C TRP A 21 -8.76 10.58 11.40
N GLY A 22 -8.00 9.50 11.22
CA GLY A 22 -7.09 8.96 12.24
C GLY A 22 -7.74 8.32 13.46
N LYS A 23 -9.08 8.22 13.49
CA LYS A 23 -9.81 7.50 14.54
C LYS A 23 -10.00 6.04 14.15
N LYS A 24 -10.04 5.14 15.16
CA LYS A 24 -10.37 3.74 14.94
C LYS A 24 -11.82 3.59 14.45
N VAL A 25 -12.02 2.75 13.45
CA VAL A 25 -13.34 2.33 12.96
C VAL A 25 -13.91 1.29 13.91
N LYS A 26 -15.11 1.54 14.42
CA LYS A 26 -15.86 0.56 15.23
C LYS A 26 -16.80 -0.21 14.32
N ILE A 27 -16.49 -1.47 14.07
CA ILE A 27 -17.29 -2.35 13.19
C ILE A 27 -18.74 -2.51 13.71
N SER A 28 -18.96 -2.39 15.02
CA SER A 28 -20.29 -2.45 15.63
C SER A 28 -21.10 -1.16 15.51
N ASP A 29 -20.53 -0.06 15.01
CA ASP A 29 -21.20 1.23 14.86
C ASP A 29 -21.51 1.52 13.38
N PRO A 30 -22.79 1.52 12.96
CA PRO A 30 -23.17 1.82 11.58
C PRO A 30 -22.71 3.20 11.09
N ASN A 31 -22.44 4.15 11.98
CA ASN A 31 -21.89 5.45 11.57
C ASN A 31 -20.43 5.38 11.11
N ASP A 32 -19.70 4.37 11.57
CA ASP A 32 -18.33 4.10 11.15
C ASP A 32 -18.27 3.22 9.89
N LEU A 33 -19.40 2.59 9.52
CA LEU A 33 -19.57 1.79 8.30
C LEU A 33 -20.10 2.61 7.12
N LYS A 34 -19.53 3.80 6.91
CA LYS A 34 -19.83 4.67 5.77
C LYS A 34 -18.60 4.75 4.87
N GLU A 35 -18.80 4.78 3.56
CA GLU A 35 -17.73 4.81 2.55
C GLU A 35 -16.62 5.83 2.89
N ARG A 36 -17.00 7.07 3.21
CA ARG A 36 -16.03 8.14 3.54
C ARG A 36 -15.19 7.86 4.78
N VAL A 37 -15.74 7.15 5.77
CA VAL A 37 -15.03 6.77 6.99
C VAL A 37 -14.05 5.64 6.69
N ILE A 38 -14.51 4.61 5.97
CA ILE A 38 -13.68 3.47 5.56
C ILE A 38 -12.53 3.90 4.65
N ASN A 39 -12.81 4.74 3.65
CA ASN A 39 -11.80 5.36 2.79
C ASN A 39 -10.76 6.12 3.61
N GLY A 40 -11.22 6.95 4.57
CA GLY A 40 -10.36 7.69 5.47
C GLY A 40 -9.43 6.80 6.29
N TYR A 41 -9.95 5.70 6.82
CA TYR A 41 -9.17 4.75 7.60
C TYR A 41 -8.09 4.04 6.76
N ILE A 42 -8.44 3.59 5.56
CA ILE A 42 -7.49 2.97 4.61
C ILE A 42 -6.35 3.94 4.27
N LEU A 43 -6.70 5.17 3.88
CA LEU A 43 -5.72 6.19 3.48
C LEU A 43 -4.84 6.64 4.64
N HIS A 44 -5.40 6.81 5.83
CA HIS A 44 -4.64 7.18 7.02
C HIS A 44 -3.60 6.12 7.39
N ASN A 45 -3.96 4.84 7.37
CA ASN A 45 -3.01 3.75 7.65
C ASN A 45 -1.93 3.66 6.58
N LYS A 46 -2.29 3.75 5.29
CA LYS A 46 -1.31 3.84 4.18
C LYS A 46 -0.27 4.94 4.42
N LEU A 47 -0.69 6.13 4.84
CA LEU A 47 0.22 7.25 5.13
C LEU A 47 1.15 6.97 6.31
N TRP A 48 0.67 6.30 7.36
CA TRP A 48 1.51 5.87 8.46
C TRP A 48 2.56 4.85 8.01
N TYR A 49 2.15 3.90 7.20
CA TYR A 49 3.05 2.89 6.66
C TYR A 49 4.13 3.50 5.77
N GLU A 50 3.75 4.47 4.94
CA GLU A 50 4.70 5.22 4.12
C GLU A 50 5.67 6.06 4.95
N LYS A 51 5.17 6.77 5.98
CA LYS A 51 6.00 7.58 6.88
C LYS A 51 6.96 6.73 7.72
N GLY A 52 6.53 5.55 8.13
CA GLY A 52 7.34 4.58 8.87
C GLY A 52 8.31 3.79 8.00
N ASP A 53 8.25 3.95 6.67
CA ASP A 53 8.96 3.13 5.68
C ASP A 53 8.78 1.62 5.93
N TYR A 54 7.58 1.20 6.33
CA TYR A 54 7.31 -0.20 6.62
C TYR A 54 7.27 -1.03 5.34
N GLN A 55 7.87 -2.22 5.40
CA GLN A 55 8.02 -3.13 4.28
C GLN A 55 7.97 -4.59 4.76
N ASN A 56 7.74 -5.50 3.82
CA ASN A 56 7.82 -6.95 3.99
C ASN A 56 6.99 -7.43 5.20
N HIS A 57 7.58 -8.27 6.04
CA HIS A 57 6.95 -8.85 7.22
C HIS A 57 6.34 -7.81 8.16
N TYR A 58 7.06 -6.72 8.49
CA TYR A 58 6.54 -5.69 9.40
C TYR A 58 5.31 -4.98 8.84
N LEU A 59 5.30 -4.68 7.54
CA LEU A 59 4.12 -4.07 6.92
C LEU A 59 2.93 -5.03 6.91
N TRP A 60 3.17 -6.31 6.63
CA TRP A 60 2.14 -7.34 6.68
C TRP A 60 1.56 -7.48 8.08
N GLU A 61 2.41 -7.55 9.11
CA GLU A 61 2.00 -7.69 10.51
C GLU A 61 1.16 -6.49 10.96
N TYR A 62 1.63 -5.25 10.75
CA TYR A 62 0.87 -4.06 11.13
C TYR A 62 -0.43 -3.90 10.35
N PHE A 63 -0.44 -4.26 9.06
CA PHE A 63 -1.68 -4.29 8.29
C PHE A 63 -2.70 -5.24 8.93
N ARG A 64 -2.29 -6.44 9.35
CA ARG A 64 -3.20 -7.39 9.99
C ARG A 64 -3.73 -6.87 11.32
N GLU A 65 -2.88 -6.26 12.14
CA GLU A 65 -3.26 -5.70 13.44
C GLU A 65 -4.23 -4.53 13.30
N ASP A 66 -3.94 -3.58 12.39
CA ASP A 66 -4.72 -2.36 12.22
C ASP A 66 -6.09 -2.62 11.60
N PHE A 67 -6.20 -3.66 10.79
CA PHE A 67 -7.43 -4.09 10.12
C PHE A 67 -8.02 -5.36 10.75
N ALA A 68 -7.61 -5.72 11.97
CA ALA A 68 -8.12 -6.88 12.66
C ALA A 68 -9.66 -6.87 12.71
N ASN A 69 -10.27 -8.02 12.39
CA ASN A 69 -11.72 -8.24 12.26
C ASN A 69 -12.40 -7.59 11.05
N TRP A 70 -11.67 -6.94 10.15
CA TRP A 70 -12.25 -6.49 8.89
C TRP A 70 -12.56 -7.69 7.99
N THR A 71 -13.78 -7.71 7.47
CA THR A 71 -14.26 -8.72 6.51
C THR A 71 -14.24 -8.14 5.09
N THR A 72 -14.50 -9.02 4.10
CA THR A 72 -14.70 -8.62 2.71
C THR A 72 -15.74 -7.51 2.59
N GLU A 73 -16.88 -7.61 3.28
CA GLU A 73 -17.97 -6.64 3.22
C GLU A 73 -17.53 -5.26 3.74
N ILE A 74 -16.70 -5.23 4.79
CA ILE A 74 -16.20 -3.97 5.36
C ILE A 74 -15.23 -3.30 4.40
N PHE A 75 -14.32 -4.07 3.79
CA PHE A 75 -13.48 -3.52 2.72
C PHE A 75 -14.33 -3.06 1.53
N ASP A 76 -15.42 -3.77 1.21
CA ASP A 76 -16.24 -3.47 0.04
C ASP A 76 -17.02 -2.16 0.14
N ILE A 77 -17.30 -1.68 1.36
CA ILE A 77 -17.83 -0.34 1.61
C ILE A 77 -16.90 0.75 1.06
N GLY A 78 -15.59 0.51 1.02
CA GLY A 78 -14.61 1.48 0.52
C GLY A 78 -14.59 1.57 -1.01
N ASP A 79 -14.21 2.74 -1.53
CA ASP A 79 -14.08 2.98 -2.96
C ASP A 79 -13.06 2.00 -3.60
N THR A 80 -13.43 1.43 -4.74
CA THR A 80 -12.61 0.43 -5.43
C THR A 80 -11.24 0.97 -5.88
N LYS A 81 -11.13 2.26 -6.24
CA LYS A 81 -9.85 2.87 -6.62
C LYS A 81 -8.94 3.01 -5.41
N ILE A 82 -9.47 3.42 -4.25
CA ILE A 82 -8.71 3.49 -2.99
C ILE A 82 -8.22 2.10 -2.57
N ARG A 83 -9.10 1.09 -2.59
CA ARG A 83 -8.71 -0.30 -2.34
C ARG A 83 -7.61 -0.79 -3.29
N ARG A 84 -7.72 -0.46 -4.58
CA ARG A 84 -6.74 -0.85 -5.60
C ARG A 84 -5.38 -0.17 -5.36
N ASP A 85 -5.38 1.12 -5.05
CA ASP A 85 -4.18 1.87 -4.72
C ASP A 85 -3.50 1.30 -3.47
N PHE A 86 -4.28 1.02 -2.41
CA PHE A 86 -3.76 0.43 -1.19
C PHE A 86 -3.17 -0.97 -1.40
N ARG A 87 -3.88 -1.84 -2.13
CA ARG A 87 -3.35 -3.14 -2.56
C ARG A 87 -2.03 -2.98 -3.31
N ASN A 88 -1.97 -2.06 -4.27
CA ASN A 88 -0.74 -1.83 -5.03
C ASN A 88 0.40 -1.40 -4.10
N PHE A 89 0.15 -0.46 -3.17
CA PHE A 89 1.13 -0.03 -2.18
C PHE A 89 1.68 -1.20 -1.35
N LEU A 90 0.81 -2.05 -0.81
CA LEU A 90 1.23 -3.23 -0.03
C LEU A 90 2.16 -4.15 -0.84
N VAL A 91 1.78 -4.45 -2.08
CA VAL A 91 2.59 -5.31 -2.97
C VAL A 91 3.92 -4.66 -3.35
N GLN A 92 3.92 -3.35 -3.63
CA GLN A 92 5.15 -2.60 -3.93
C GLN A 92 6.14 -2.60 -2.76
N ARG A 93 5.63 -2.78 -1.54
CA ARG A 93 6.39 -2.80 -0.29
C ARG A 93 6.70 -4.23 0.19
N GLY A 94 6.50 -5.24 -0.66
CA GLY A 94 6.91 -6.62 -0.37
C GLY A 94 5.87 -7.49 0.34
N VAL A 95 4.60 -7.06 0.39
CA VAL A 95 3.51 -7.88 0.90
C VAL A 95 2.86 -8.65 -0.25
N TYR A 96 2.87 -9.98 -0.17
CA TYR A 96 2.28 -10.80 -1.22
C TYR A 96 0.76 -10.70 -1.22
N ILE A 97 0.19 -10.34 -2.37
CA ILE A 97 -1.24 -10.41 -2.64
C ILE A 97 -1.43 -10.93 -4.07
N PRO A 98 -2.12 -12.07 -4.27
CA PRO A 98 -2.36 -12.63 -5.60
C PRO A 98 -3.00 -11.60 -6.54
N ARG A 99 -2.44 -11.43 -7.76
CA ARG A 99 -2.99 -10.48 -8.74
C ARG A 99 -4.16 -11.02 -9.57
N LYS A 100 -4.20 -12.33 -9.81
CA LYS A 100 -5.24 -13.00 -10.63
C LYS A 100 -6.40 -13.50 -9.75
N GLY A 101 -7.59 -13.59 -10.33
CA GLY A 101 -8.83 -14.06 -9.66
C GLY A 101 -9.31 -13.13 -8.54
N GLY A 102 -10.56 -13.29 -8.06
CA GLY A 102 -11.08 -12.65 -6.85
C GLY A 102 -11.23 -11.12 -6.87
N GLU A 103 -12.04 -10.61 -5.94
CA GLU A 103 -12.23 -9.17 -5.74
C GLU A 103 -11.13 -8.57 -4.83
N ILE A 104 -10.89 -7.27 -4.92
CA ILE A 104 -9.83 -6.63 -4.12
C ILE A 104 -10.16 -6.67 -2.63
N ALA A 105 -11.43 -6.48 -2.25
CA ALA A 105 -11.86 -6.60 -0.86
C ALA A 105 -11.60 -8.00 -0.29
N GLU A 106 -11.97 -9.04 -1.03
CA GLU A 106 -11.77 -10.43 -0.64
C GLU A 106 -10.29 -10.70 -0.35
N LYS A 107 -9.40 -10.25 -1.23
CA LYS A 107 -7.95 -10.41 -1.05
C LYS A 107 -7.40 -9.68 0.16
N LEU A 108 -7.86 -8.46 0.41
CA LEU A 108 -7.45 -7.70 1.59
C LEU A 108 -7.96 -8.37 2.87
N SER A 109 -9.20 -8.88 2.87
CA SER A 109 -9.76 -9.64 3.99
C SER A 109 -9.00 -10.95 4.24
N HIS A 110 -8.65 -11.70 3.19
CA HIS A 110 -7.82 -12.90 3.33
C HIS A 110 -6.45 -12.54 3.92
N LEU A 111 -5.84 -11.44 3.49
CA LEU A 111 -4.56 -10.99 4.05
C LEU A 111 -4.65 -10.65 5.53
N VAL A 112 -5.77 -10.07 5.99
CA VAL A 112 -6.03 -9.81 7.43
C VAL A 112 -6.07 -11.13 8.22
N GLN A 113 -6.69 -12.16 7.65
CA GLN A 113 -6.95 -13.45 8.30
C GLN A 113 -5.78 -14.43 8.18
N ASP A 114 -4.82 -14.18 7.29
CA ASP A 114 -3.69 -15.09 7.06
C ASP A 114 -2.70 -15.03 8.22
N ASP A 115 -2.56 -16.10 8.97
CA ASP A 115 -1.62 -16.21 10.07
C ASP A 115 -0.16 -16.40 9.63
N ASN A 116 0.09 -16.63 8.34
CA ASN A 116 1.41 -16.95 7.82
C ASN A 116 1.91 -15.86 6.88
N TYR A 117 3.08 -15.31 7.18
CA TYR A 117 3.73 -14.40 6.25
C TYR A 117 4.24 -15.17 5.02
N HIS A 118 3.80 -14.76 3.84
CA HIS A 118 4.32 -15.29 2.57
C HIS A 118 5.54 -14.47 2.12
N GLU A 119 6.72 -15.09 2.20
CA GLU A 119 7.93 -14.55 1.57
C GLU A 119 7.82 -14.63 0.04
N LEU A 120 8.07 -13.50 -0.62
CA LEU A 120 8.01 -13.43 -2.08
C LEU A 120 9.08 -14.31 -2.72
N THR A 121 8.65 -15.18 -3.63
CA THR A 121 9.59 -15.94 -4.46
C THR A 121 10.14 -15.06 -5.59
N ASN A 122 11.34 -15.38 -6.10
CA ASN A 122 11.92 -14.69 -7.27
C ASN A 122 10.98 -14.65 -8.49
N LYS A 123 10.18 -15.70 -8.67
CA LYS A 123 9.18 -15.78 -9.73
C LYS A 123 8.06 -14.76 -9.53
N GLU A 124 7.54 -14.63 -8.30
CA GLU A 124 6.47 -13.68 -7.99
C GLU A 124 6.95 -12.24 -8.10
N VAL A 125 8.20 -11.97 -7.69
CA VAL A 125 8.85 -10.68 -7.94
C VAL A 125 8.92 -10.40 -9.44
N ALA A 126 9.40 -11.35 -10.26
CA ALA A 126 9.47 -11.17 -11.70
C ALA A 126 8.08 -10.96 -12.35
N ASP A 127 7.08 -11.72 -11.94
CA ASP A 127 5.70 -11.60 -12.42
C ASP A 127 5.07 -10.24 -12.03
N PHE A 128 5.42 -9.72 -10.84
CA PHE A 128 5.05 -8.38 -10.40
C PHE A 128 5.73 -7.28 -11.23
N MET A 129 7.04 -7.41 -11.49
CA MET A 129 7.81 -6.47 -12.30
C MET A 129 7.26 -6.37 -13.72
N ASN A 130 6.93 -7.50 -14.34
CA ASN A 130 6.38 -7.57 -15.69
C ASN A 130 4.97 -6.96 -15.81
N SER A 131 4.19 -6.97 -14.73
CA SER A 131 2.81 -6.50 -14.72
C SER A 131 2.63 -5.07 -14.19
N SER A 132 3.70 -4.42 -13.70
CA SER A 132 3.65 -3.08 -13.11
C SER A 132 4.40 -2.07 -13.98
N LYS A 133 3.67 -1.22 -14.73
CA LYS A 133 4.25 -0.14 -15.56
C LYS A 133 5.19 0.80 -14.78
N ILE A 134 4.92 1.01 -13.48
CA ILE A 134 5.64 1.94 -12.61
C ILE A 134 7.07 1.44 -12.31
N PHE A 135 7.24 0.14 -12.01
CA PHE A 135 8.56 -0.43 -11.72
C PHE A 135 9.46 -0.53 -12.95
N ILE A 136 8.88 -0.81 -14.13
CA ILE A 136 9.62 -0.78 -15.39
C ILE A 136 10.16 0.62 -15.66
N LEU A 137 9.38 1.67 -15.37
CA LEU A 137 9.82 3.05 -15.59
C LEU A 137 10.97 3.42 -14.64
N ASP A 138 10.85 3.13 -13.34
CA ASP A 138 11.90 3.42 -12.36
C ASP A 138 13.19 2.63 -12.66
N LEU A 139 13.10 1.34 -13.01
CA LEU A 139 14.26 0.54 -13.39
C LEU A 139 14.96 1.11 -14.65
N ILE A 140 14.19 1.51 -15.66
CA ILE A 140 14.73 2.14 -16.88
C ILE A 140 15.41 3.47 -16.54
N LEU A 141 14.84 4.27 -15.65
CA LEU A 141 15.40 5.55 -15.21
C LEU A 141 16.67 5.35 -14.38
N THR A 142 16.71 4.38 -13.47
CA THR A 142 17.89 4.03 -12.67
C THR A 142 19.03 3.49 -13.56
N GLN A 143 18.73 2.62 -14.53
CA GLN A 143 19.75 2.13 -15.47
C GLN A 143 20.29 3.24 -16.38
N LYS A 144 19.43 4.16 -16.85
CA LYS A 144 19.87 5.35 -17.61
C LYS A 144 20.80 6.25 -16.80
N GLN A 145 20.55 6.43 -15.50
CA GLN A 145 21.42 7.22 -14.63
C GLN A 145 22.77 6.53 -14.37
N SER A 146 22.80 5.20 -14.23
CA SER A 146 24.06 4.46 -14.06
C SER A 146 24.96 4.47 -15.31
N HIS A 147 24.38 4.59 -16.51
CA HIS A 147 25.13 4.71 -17.76
C HIS A 147 25.61 6.14 -18.08
N HIS A 148 25.33 7.12 -17.21
CA HIS A 148 25.75 8.51 -17.37
C HIS A 148 26.85 8.98 -16.41
N LEU A 149 27.46 8.11 -15.61
CA LEU A 149 28.71 8.45 -14.92
C LEU A 149 29.90 8.21 -15.85
N PRO A 150 30.61 9.26 -16.33
CA PRO A 150 31.84 9.05 -17.07
C PRO A 150 32.89 8.50 -16.11
N THR A 151 33.49 7.36 -16.47
CA THR A 151 34.72 6.85 -15.87
C THR A 151 35.81 7.90 -16.05
N LYS A 152 36.03 8.75 -15.04
CA LYS A 152 37.22 9.58 -15.00
C LYS A 152 38.42 8.66 -14.88
N HIS A 153 39.11 8.45 -16.00
CA HIS A 153 40.44 7.88 -16.03
C HIS A 153 41.33 8.70 -15.09
N ILE A 154 41.73 8.09 -13.97
CA ILE A 154 42.80 8.61 -13.13
C ILE A 154 44.11 8.22 -13.83
N SER A 155 44.62 9.12 -14.66
CA SER A 155 45.99 9.04 -15.14
C SER A 155 46.91 9.42 -13.98
N ARG A 156 47.58 8.43 -13.38
CA ARG A 156 48.65 8.65 -12.41
C ARG A 156 49.83 9.34 -13.10
N PHE A 157 50.27 10.43 -12.50
CA PHE A 157 51.56 11.06 -12.74
C PHE A 157 52.70 10.08 -12.41
N THR A 158 53.68 10.00 -13.31
CA THR A 158 55.08 9.67 -13.01
C THR A 158 55.94 10.68 -13.74
#